data_AF-A0AAU5UQS6-F1
#
_entry.id   AF-A0AAU5UQS6-F1
#
_cell.length_a   1.000
_cell.length_b   1.000
_cell.length_c   1.000
_cell.angle_alpha   90.00
_cell.angle_beta   90.00
_cell.angle_gamma   90.00
#
_symmetry.space_group_name_H-M   'P 1'
#
loop_
_entity.id
_entity.type
_entity.pdbx_description
1 polymer ?
#
loop_
_entity_poly.entity_id
_entity_poly.type
_entity_poly.pdbx_seq_one_letter_code
_entity_poly.pdbx_strand_id
1 'polypeptide(L)'
;MMRAVGLVLAALLLVSCGGSGERPSGSSTRTPASLPPVTATVPSATRTPERSEKPTTTSSSESRQPETSRTTQTETETTRATETETTRATKTETTRATETTRATRTETTTATRTASAAPSSATTSSTQPTSAETDGAPTWLWWVLAAIVVALAVGIPLLVRSRRRQAWRDDLASGEDEVAWFARGLIPELRRQPSPAQAAGAWNVESSRVVSAEDKLTALEQSAPDEAAGTRARTLRDAVRAARSDIENLLASATAISMPRELDAVGARLEQALGQPRPATTTPPAPPGPR
;
A
#
# COMPACT_ATOMS: atom_id res chain seq x y z
N MET A 1 -36.55 43.87 -1.46
CA MET A 1 -36.93 42.44 -1.39
C MET A 1 -36.46 41.65 -2.62
N MET A 2 -35.17 41.73 -3.00
CA MET A 2 -34.64 41.00 -4.18
C MET A 2 -33.33 40.25 -3.91
N ARG A 3 -32.84 40.23 -2.67
CA ARG A 3 -31.60 39.53 -2.29
C ARG A 3 -31.79 38.19 -1.59
N ALA A 4 -33.04 37.81 -1.30
CA ALA A 4 -33.37 36.53 -0.65
C ALA A 4 -33.63 35.39 -1.66
N VAL A 5 -33.83 35.69 -2.95
CA VAL A 5 -34.16 34.66 -3.97
C VAL A 5 -32.89 33.99 -4.53
N GLY A 6 -31.73 34.63 -4.44
CA GLY A 6 -30.48 34.10 -5.01
C GLY A 6 -29.86 32.92 -4.23
N LEU A 7 -30.12 32.81 -2.93
CA LEU A 7 -29.54 31.75 -2.09
C LEU A 7 -30.30 30.42 -2.13
N VAL A 8 -31.58 30.45 -2.52
CA VAL A 8 -32.39 29.22 -2.67
C VAL A 8 -32.09 28.50 -3.99
N LEU A 9 -31.70 29.23 -5.05
CA LEU A 9 -31.38 28.63 -6.35
C LEU A 9 -30.03 27.89 -6.36
N ALA A 10 -29.06 28.31 -5.54
CA ALA A 10 -27.76 27.64 -5.45
C ALA A 10 -27.81 26.30 -4.67
N ALA A 11 -28.74 26.16 -3.72
CA ALA A 11 -28.94 24.91 -2.98
C ALA A 11 -29.69 23.85 -3.79
N LEU A 12 -30.57 24.26 -4.72
CA LEU A 12 -31.32 23.35 -5.60
C LEU A 12 -30.50 22.81 -6.77
N LEU A 13 -29.44 23.51 -7.21
CA LEU A 13 -28.57 23.03 -8.29
C LEU A 13 -27.55 21.96 -7.86
N LEU A 14 -27.30 21.79 -6.56
CA LEU A 14 -26.42 20.72 -6.04
C LEU A 14 -27.15 19.38 -5.85
N VAL A 15 -28.49 19.33 -5.94
CA VAL A 15 -29.29 18.10 -5.87
C VAL A 15 -29.61 17.50 -7.26
N SER A 16 -29.29 18.21 -8.36
CA SER A 16 -29.65 17.80 -9.72
C SER A 16 -28.45 17.36 -10.59
N CYS A 17 -27.38 16.85 -9.99
CA CYS A 17 -26.33 16.12 -10.70
C CYS A 17 -26.08 14.75 -10.04
N GLY A 18 -27.17 14.06 -9.69
CA GLY A 18 -27.17 12.62 -9.47
C GLY A 18 -27.25 11.92 -10.83
N GLY A 19 -26.12 11.84 -11.52
CA GLY A 19 -25.98 11.06 -12.74
C GLY A 19 -26.33 9.60 -12.46
N SER A 20 -27.44 9.16 -13.03
CA SER A 20 -27.82 7.77 -13.21
C SER A 20 -26.73 7.08 -14.04
N GLY A 21 -25.83 6.37 -13.37
CA GLY A 21 -24.97 5.38 -13.99
C GLY A 21 -25.70 4.06 -14.04
N GLU A 22 -26.32 3.73 -15.18
CA GLU A 22 -26.67 2.36 -15.53
C GLU A 22 -25.50 1.41 -15.20
N ARG A 23 -25.77 0.41 -14.36
CA ARG A 23 -24.91 -0.76 -14.24
C ARG A 23 -25.09 -1.61 -15.49
N PRO A 24 -24.07 -1.84 -16.33
CA PRO A 24 -24.12 -2.97 -17.24
C PRO A 24 -24.05 -4.25 -16.39
N SER A 25 -25.14 -5.02 -16.40
CA SER A 25 -25.14 -6.44 -16.03
C SER A 25 -24.24 -7.18 -17.01
N GLY A 26 -22.95 -7.25 -16.72
CA GLY A 26 -22.02 -8.15 -17.38
C GLY A 26 -22.26 -9.57 -16.85
N SER A 27 -23.04 -10.36 -17.59
CA SER A 27 -22.98 -11.82 -17.48
C SER A 27 -21.53 -12.26 -17.66
N SER A 28 -20.92 -12.77 -16.59
CA SER A 28 -19.59 -13.36 -16.64
C SER A 28 -19.70 -14.77 -17.26
N THR A 29 -19.76 -14.81 -18.59
CA THR A 29 -19.54 -16.06 -19.35
C THR A 29 -18.08 -16.42 -19.22
N ARG A 30 -17.78 -17.36 -18.32
CA ARG A 30 -16.44 -17.91 -18.11
C ARG A 30 -16.13 -18.89 -19.25
N THR A 31 -15.61 -18.39 -20.35
CA THR A 31 -15.00 -19.23 -21.41
C THR A 31 -13.64 -19.71 -20.90
N PRO A 32 -13.34 -21.03 -20.87
CA PRO A 32 -12.00 -21.51 -20.57
C PRO A 32 -11.07 -21.11 -21.73
N ALA A 33 -10.18 -20.16 -21.50
CA ALA A 33 -9.13 -19.82 -22.45
C ALA A 33 -8.13 -20.99 -22.52
N SER A 34 -8.20 -21.70 -23.64
CA SER A 34 -7.20 -22.66 -24.09
C SER A 34 -5.85 -21.95 -24.19
N LEU A 35 -4.87 -22.44 -23.44
CA LEU A 35 -3.48 -21.98 -23.47
C LEU A 35 -2.91 -22.10 -24.91
N PRO A 36 -2.28 -21.06 -25.47
CA PRO A 36 -1.47 -21.24 -26.67
C PRO A 36 -0.16 -21.96 -26.31
N PRO A 37 0.33 -22.88 -27.15
CA PRO A 37 1.65 -23.46 -26.98
C PRO A 37 2.70 -22.36 -27.20
N VAL A 38 3.55 -22.12 -26.19
CA VAL A 38 4.71 -21.25 -26.33
C VAL A 38 5.78 -22.03 -27.10
N THR A 39 5.83 -21.82 -28.41
CA THR A 39 6.96 -22.25 -29.24
C THR A 39 8.11 -21.28 -29.00
N ALA A 40 9.15 -21.72 -28.31
CA ALA A 40 10.38 -20.97 -28.13
C ALA A 40 11.15 -20.93 -29.47
N THR A 41 11.07 -19.81 -30.18
CA THR A 41 11.93 -19.56 -31.35
C THR A 41 13.22 -18.92 -30.87
N VAL A 42 14.31 -19.70 -30.91
CA VAL A 42 15.68 -19.24 -30.69
C VAL A 42 16.07 -18.32 -31.85
N PRO A 43 16.49 -17.06 -31.62
CA PRO A 43 17.01 -16.22 -32.70
C PRO A 43 18.38 -16.75 -33.13
N SER A 44 18.45 -17.19 -34.39
CA SER A 44 19.69 -17.54 -35.07
C SER A 44 20.50 -16.26 -35.32
N ALA A 45 21.80 -16.30 -35.00
CA ALA A 45 22.71 -15.18 -35.16
C ALA A 45 22.94 -14.85 -36.65
N THR A 46 22.34 -13.78 -37.13
CA THR A 46 22.61 -13.24 -38.47
C THR A 46 23.91 -12.44 -38.45
N ARG A 47 24.98 -13.05 -38.95
CA ARG A 47 26.16 -12.34 -39.50
C ARG A 47 25.77 -11.70 -40.83
N THR A 48 26.02 -10.42 -41.00
CA THR A 48 26.15 -9.77 -42.31
C THR A 48 27.46 -8.98 -42.39
N PRO A 49 28.30 -9.20 -43.41
CA PRO A 49 29.49 -8.40 -43.71
C PRO A 49 29.26 -7.43 -44.89
N GLU A 50 29.75 -6.19 -44.80
CA GLU A 50 30.08 -5.30 -45.94
C GLU A 50 30.75 -4.04 -45.35
N ARG A 51 32.07 -3.83 -45.46
CA ARG A 51 32.89 -3.43 -46.63
C ARG A 51 32.44 -2.11 -47.30
N SER A 52 33.21 -1.03 -47.07
CA SER A 52 33.85 -0.15 -48.09
C SER A 52 34.30 1.17 -47.42
N GLU A 53 35.61 1.34 -47.16
CA GLU A 53 36.55 2.28 -47.82
C GLU A 53 36.32 3.79 -47.60
N LYS A 54 37.24 4.49 -46.92
CA LYS A 54 38.30 5.40 -47.48
C LYS A 54 39.06 6.15 -46.33
N PRO A 55 40.16 6.91 -46.57
CA PRO A 55 41.49 6.58 -46.04
C PRO A 55 42.11 7.66 -45.10
N THR A 56 43.35 7.40 -44.64
CA THR A 56 44.48 8.36 -44.54
C THR A 56 45.14 8.47 -43.15
N THR A 57 46.33 7.83 -43.09
CA THR A 57 47.57 8.16 -42.35
C THR A 57 47.57 8.34 -40.83
N THR A 58 48.34 7.50 -40.14
CA THR A 58 49.70 7.86 -39.69
C THR A 58 50.42 6.62 -39.15
N SER A 59 51.65 6.41 -39.65
CA SER A 59 52.59 5.38 -39.23
C SER A 59 52.90 5.43 -37.73
N SER A 60 52.94 4.27 -37.07
CA SER A 60 54.13 3.92 -36.31
C SER A 60 54.29 2.41 -36.29
N SER A 61 55.52 2.02 -36.58
CA SER A 61 56.01 0.66 -36.84
C SER A 61 56.66 0.17 -35.56
N GLU A 62 56.27 -0.99 -35.01
CA GLU A 62 57.26 -1.89 -34.41
C GLU A 62 56.80 -3.36 -34.39
N SER A 63 57.40 -4.07 -35.35
CA SER A 63 57.75 -5.49 -35.43
C SER A 63 57.83 -6.29 -34.11
N ARG A 64 57.10 -7.40 -34.00
CA ARG A 64 57.71 -8.75 -34.01
C ARG A 64 56.70 -9.88 -34.15
N GLN A 65 57.11 -10.83 -34.99
CA GLN A 65 56.50 -12.09 -35.41
C GLN A 65 56.84 -13.24 -34.41
N PRO A 66 56.52 -14.50 -34.72
CA PRO A 66 55.32 -15.26 -34.34
C PRO A 66 55.61 -16.36 -33.30
N GLU A 67 54.58 -17.00 -32.73
CA GLU A 67 54.67 -18.45 -32.52
C GLU A 67 53.30 -19.12 -32.37
N THR A 68 53.19 -20.19 -33.14
CA THR A 68 52.13 -21.19 -33.26
C THR A 68 51.93 -21.95 -31.94
N SER A 69 50.68 -22.20 -31.54
CA SER A 69 50.31 -23.47 -30.89
C SER A 69 48.82 -23.78 -31.04
N ARG A 70 48.60 -24.71 -31.97
CA ARG A 70 47.50 -25.65 -32.12
C ARG A 70 47.09 -26.27 -30.78
N THR A 71 45.81 -26.21 -30.43
CA THR A 71 45.15 -27.18 -29.52
C THR A 71 43.75 -27.42 -30.08
N THR A 72 43.58 -28.42 -30.95
CA THR A 72 43.02 -29.75 -30.65
C THR A 72 41.70 -29.67 -29.90
N GLN A 73 40.62 -29.78 -30.68
CA GLN A 73 39.29 -30.15 -30.22
C GLN A 73 39.35 -31.52 -29.54
N THR A 74 38.78 -31.62 -28.34
CA THR A 74 38.33 -32.91 -27.81
C THR A 74 36.87 -32.72 -27.42
N GLU A 75 36.04 -33.11 -28.37
CA GLU A 75 34.65 -33.45 -28.20
C GLU A 75 34.59 -34.67 -27.26
N THR A 76 33.92 -34.53 -26.13
CA THR A 76 33.51 -35.68 -25.33
C THR A 76 32.04 -35.48 -25.00
N GLU A 77 31.20 -36.03 -25.88
CA GLU A 77 29.87 -36.48 -25.51
C GLU A 77 30.00 -37.41 -24.29
N THR A 78 29.34 -37.07 -23.20
CA THR A 78 28.94 -38.06 -22.21
C THR A 78 27.49 -37.80 -21.86
N THR A 79 26.65 -38.48 -22.62
CA THR A 79 25.26 -38.79 -22.28
C THR A 79 25.28 -39.63 -21.00
N ARG A 80 24.78 -39.09 -19.89
CA ARG A 80 24.32 -39.90 -18.77
C ARG A 80 22.90 -39.50 -18.42
N ALA A 81 21.97 -40.30 -18.94
CA ALA A 81 20.64 -40.44 -18.38
C ALA A 81 20.78 -40.93 -16.94
N THR A 82 20.15 -40.27 -15.98
CA THR A 82 19.87 -40.84 -14.67
C THR A 82 18.49 -40.39 -14.22
N GLU A 83 17.63 -41.41 -14.20
CA GLU A 83 16.36 -41.63 -13.52
C GLU A 83 15.81 -40.54 -12.58
N THR A 84 14.56 -40.18 -12.89
CA THR A 84 13.40 -40.14 -12.00
C THR A 84 13.66 -40.40 -10.51
N GLU A 85 13.59 -39.34 -9.69
CA GLU A 85 13.05 -39.45 -8.33
C GLU A 85 11.76 -38.64 -8.21
N THR A 86 10.67 -39.40 -8.15
CA THR A 86 9.35 -38.92 -7.72
C THR A 86 9.40 -38.69 -6.22
N THR A 87 9.64 -37.46 -5.76
CA THR A 87 9.50 -37.13 -4.34
C THR A 87 8.07 -36.67 -4.07
N ARG A 88 7.29 -37.65 -3.60
CA ARG A 88 5.97 -37.59 -2.96
C ARG A 88 5.69 -36.27 -2.25
N ALA A 89 4.74 -35.50 -2.76
CA ALA A 89 4.10 -34.39 -2.06
C ALA A 89 3.47 -34.90 -0.75
N THR A 90 4.10 -34.59 0.38
CA THR A 90 3.47 -34.77 1.70
C THR A 90 2.53 -33.59 1.92
N LYS A 91 1.27 -33.79 1.55
CA LYS A 91 0.16 -32.90 1.84
C LYS A 91 -0.10 -32.99 3.35
N THR A 92 0.50 -32.10 4.13
CA THR A 92 0.13 -31.94 5.55
C THR A 92 -1.19 -31.18 5.59
N GLU A 93 -2.29 -31.94 5.67
CA GLU A 93 -3.60 -31.43 6.04
C GLU A 93 -3.57 -31.08 7.53
N THR A 94 -3.16 -29.85 7.86
CA THR A 94 -3.35 -29.32 9.22
C THR A 94 -4.82 -29.05 9.42
N THR A 95 -5.39 -29.91 10.25
CA THR A 95 -6.78 -29.96 10.68
C THR A 95 -7.10 -28.75 11.56
N ARG A 96 -8.12 -28.00 11.13
CA ARG A 96 -9.20 -27.42 11.94
C ARG A 96 -8.96 -27.30 13.46
N ALA A 97 -8.81 -26.07 13.94
CA ALA A 97 -9.33 -25.66 15.25
C ALA A 97 -10.13 -24.38 15.07
N THR A 98 -11.45 -24.54 14.97
CA THR A 98 -12.43 -23.46 15.05
C THR A 98 -12.57 -23.07 16.52
N GLU A 99 -11.85 -22.05 16.97
CA GLU A 99 -12.15 -21.44 18.26
C GLU A 99 -13.33 -20.46 18.10
N THR A 100 -14.51 -21.00 18.44
CA THR A 100 -15.73 -20.23 18.70
C THR A 100 -15.61 -19.59 20.08
N THR A 101 -15.38 -18.28 20.14
CA THR A 101 -15.40 -17.54 21.41
C THR A 101 -16.53 -16.52 21.42
N ARG A 102 -17.67 -17.01 21.90
CA ARG A 102 -18.61 -16.38 22.85
C ARG A 102 -18.97 -14.90 22.65
N ALA A 103 -20.09 -14.67 21.96
CA ALA A 103 -20.85 -13.43 22.08
C ALA A 103 -21.33 -13.25 23.54
N THR A 104 -20.90 -12.16 24.18
CA THR A 104 -21.47 -11.73 25.46
C THR A 104 -22.69 -10.87 25.17
N ARG A 105 -23.86 -11.43 25.47
CA ARG A 105 -25.17 -10.77 25.45
C ARG A 105 -25.33 -10.02 26.76
N THR A 106 -25.38 -8.69 26.73
CA THR A 106 -25.79 -7.89 27.90
C THR A 106 -27.31 -7.82 27.91
N GLU A 107 -27.89 -8.28 29.01
CA GLU A 107 -29.32 -8.42 29.23
C GLU A 107 -29.99 -7.07 29.55
N THR A 108 -31.14 -6.86 28.90
CA THR A 108 -32.15 -5.87 29.25
C THR A 108 -32.71 -6.16 30.64
N THR A 109 -32.53 -5.24 31.59
CA THR A 109 -33.23 -5.28 32.88
C THR A 109 -34.46 -4.37 32.85
N THR A 110 -35.61 -5.01 32.90
CA THR A 110 -36.92 -4.44 33.19
C THR A 110 -37.12 -4.38 34.71
N ALA A 111 -37.50 -3.22 35.24
CA ALA A 111 -38.16 -3.05 36.54
C ALA A 111 -38.76 -1.63 36.59
N THR A 112 -39.81 -1.27 37.32
CA THR A 112 -40.95 -1.96 37.94
C THR A 112 -41.92 -0.82 38.26
N ARG A 113 -43.21 -1.09 38.09
CA ARG A 113 -44.35 -0.23 38.38
C ARG A 113 -44.41 0.12 39.87
N THR A 114 -44.73 1.36 40.24
CA THR A 114 -45.35 1.67 41.54
C THR A 114 -46.41 2.74 41.33
N ALA A 115 -47.65 2.35 41.65
CA ALA A 115 -48.82 3.22 41.70
C ALA A 115 -48.86 3.95 43.05
N SER A 116 -49.28 5.22 43.04
CA SER A 116 -49.83 5.89 44.22
C SER A 116 -51.05 6.70 43.78
N ALA A 117 -52.18 6.47 44.44
CA ALA A 117 -53.48 6.99 44.09
C ALA A 117 -53.91 8.16 45.01
N ALA A 118 -54.55 9.15 44.35
CA ALA A 118 -55.68 9.99 44.80
C ALA A 118 -55.45 11.07 45.91
N PRO A 119 -56.30 12.14 46.01
CA PRO A 119 -57.53 12.44 45.26
C PRO A 119 -57.69 13.86 44.67
N SER A 120 -58.63 13.97 43.73
CA SER A 120 -59.68 14.99 43.54
C SER A 120 -59.40 16.48 43.87
N SER A 121 -59.47 17.31 42.83
CA SER A 121 -60.18 18.60 42.89
C SER A 121 -60.84 18.88 41.55
N ALA A 122 -62.16 18.99 41.59
CA ALA A 122 -62.98 19.46 40.49
C ALA A 122 -62.80 20.97 40.32
N THR A 123 -62.56 21.41 39.09
CA THR A 123 -63.00 22.73 38.63
C THR A 123 -63.39 22.63 37.16
N THR A 124 -64.70 22.72 36.93
CA THR A 124 -65.34 23.07 35.67
C THR A 124 -64.75 24.35 35.10
N SER A 125 -64.31 24.35 33.85
CA SER A 125 -64.41 25.51 32.96
C SER A 125 -64.33 25.09 31.50
N SER A 126 -65.49 25.24 30.88
CA SER A 126 -65.74 25.33 29.45
C SER A 126 -64.75 26.27 28.76
N THR A 127 -64.05 25.75 27.75
CA THR A 127 -63.67 26.56 26.59
C THR A 127 -63.54 25.65 25.38
N GLN A 128 -64.59 25.69 24.56
CA GLN A 128 -64.57 25.83 23.10
C GLN A 128 -63.70 24.83 22.29
N PRO A 129 -64.28 24.11 21.30
CA PRO A 129 -63.46 23.45 20.29
C PRO A 129 -62.78 24.53 19.48
N THR A 130 -61.53 24.87 19.84
CA THR A 130 -60.68 25.67 18.97
C THR A 130 -60.44 24.81 17.75
N SER A 131 -60.94 25.36 16.64
CA SER A 131 -60.81 24.94 15.26
C SER A 131 -59.54 24.14 15.01
N ALA A 132 -59.67 23.12 14.17
CA ALA A 132 -58.55 22.53 13.45
C ALA A 132 -57.81 23.64 12.69
N GLU A 133 -56.89 24.32 13.37
CA GLU A 133 -55.91 25.20 12.77
C GLU A 133 -54.93 24.27 12.07
N THR A 134 -55.08 24.23 10.74
CA THR A 134 -54.13 23.75 9.74
C THR A 134 -52.81 23.29 10.36
N ASP A 135 -52.61 21.97 10.43
CA ASP A 135 -51.40 21.26 10.87
C ASP A 135 -50.14 21.75 10.11
N GLY A 136 -49.67 22.95 10.43
CA GLY A 136 -48.46 23.53 9.91
C GLY A 136 -47.29 23.04 10.73
N ALA A 137 -46.31 22.41 10.08
CA ALA A 137 -45.08 21.96 10.75
C ALA A 137 -44.51 23.11 11.61
N PRO A 138 -44.36 22.93 12.93
CA PRO A 138 -44.02 24.03 13.81
C PRO A 138 -42.65 24.61 13.45
N THR A 139 -42.51 25.93 13.51
CA THR A 139 -41.34 26.67 12.94
C THR A 139 -39.99 26.21 13.49
N TRP A 140 -39.94 25.68 14.73
CA TRP A 140 -38.73 25.10 15.31
C TRP A 140 -38.25 23.85 14.55
N LEU A 141 -39.16 23.10 13.93
CA LEU A 141 -38.85 21.91 13.14
C LEU A 141 -38.00 22.26 11.92
N TRP A 142 -38.26 23.42 11.29
CA TRP A 142 -37.46 23.93 10.17
C TRP A 142 -36.04 24.32 10.59
N TRP A 143 -35.87 24.88 11.79
CA TRP A 143 -34.54 25.17 12.34
C TRP A 143 -33.76 23.89 12.65
N VAL A 144 -34.43 22.87 13.22
CA VAL A 144 -33.82 21.56 13.44
C VAL A 144 -33.43 20.91 12.12
N LEU A 145 -34.30 20.96 11.11
CA LEU A 145 -34.00 20.43 9.78
C LEU A 145 -32.79 21.14 9.15
N ALA A 146 -32.74 22.47 9.22
CA ALA A 146 -31.60 23.26 8.75
C ALA A 146 -30.31 22.88 9.50
N ALA A 147 -30.37 22.70 10.82
CA ALA A 147 -29.21 22.28 11.62
C ALA A 147 -28.72 20.87 11.23
N ILE A 148 -29.63 19.92 10.98
CA ILE A 148 -29.29 18.56 10.53
C ILE A 148 -28.62 18.60 9.15
N VAL A 149 -29.15 19.40 8.22
CA VAL A 149 -28.55 19.55 6.89
C VAL A 149 -27.13 20.10 6.98
N VAL A 150 -26.89 21.12 7.81
CA VAL A 150 -25.54 21.66 8.06
C VAL A 150 -24.64 20.63 8.72
N ALA A 151 -25.13 19.91 9.73
CA ALA A 151 -24.38 18.87 10.42
C ALA A 151 -23.97 17.73 9.48
N LEU A 152 -24.83 17.32 8.55
CA LEU A 152 -24.50 16.31 7.54
C LEU A 152 -23.51 16.86 6.50
N ALA A 153 -23.71 18.10 6.05
CA ALA A 153 -22.84 18.74 5.06
C ALA A 153 -21.39 18.88 5.56
N VAL A 154 -21.17 19.06 6.86
CA VAL A 154 -19.83 19.17 7.47
C VAL A 154 -19.35 17.82 8.03
N GLY A 155 -20.24 17.05 8.64
CA GLY A 155 -19.91 15.80 9.34
C GLY A 155 -19.45 14.69 8.39
N ILE A 156 -20.13 14.53 7.25
CA ILE A 156 -19.79 13.50 6.25
C ILE A 156 -18.38 13.71 5.67
N PRO A 157 -18.00 14.89 5.14
CA PRO A 157 -16.66 15.07 4.57
C PRO A 157 -15.56 14.95 5.63
N LEU A 158 -15.79 15.39 6.87
CA LEU A 158 -14.85 15.19 7.97
C LEU A 158 -14.67 13.69 8.30
N LEU A 159 -15.75 12.92 8.30
CA LEU A 159 -15.71 11.48 8.53
C LEU A 159 -14.99 10.73 7.40
N VAL A 160 -15.25 11.09 6.13
CA VAL A 160 -14.54 10.49 4.99
C VAL A 160 -13.06 10.85 5.04
N ARG A 161 -12.73 12.10 5.38
CA ARG A 161 -11.35 12.56 5.55
C ARG A 161 -10.64 11.84 6.70
N SER A 162 -11.32 11.60 7.83
CA SER A 162 -10.73 10.88 8.95
C SER A 162 -10.49 9.41 8.62
N ARG A 163 -11.46 8.74 7.97
CA ARG A 163 -11.32 7.35 7.51
C ARG A 163 -10.20 7.17 6.50
N ARG A 164 -10.07 8.08 5.52
CA ARG A 164 -8.98 8.04 4.55
C ARG A 164 -7.62 8.23 5.23
N ARG A 165 -7.54 9.11 6.22
CA ARG A 165 -6.32 9.29 7.04
C ARG A 165 -6.00 8.06 7.89
N GLN A 166 -7.01 7.35 8.38
CA GLN A 166 -6.81 6.10 9.12
C GLN A 166 -6.30 5.00 8.19
N ALA A 167 -6.98 4.75 7.08
CA ALA A 167 -6.55 3.78 6.08
C ALA A 167 -5.11 4.02 5.60
N TRP A 168 -4.76 5.28 5.29
CA TRP A 168 -3.39 5.63 4.92
C TRP A 168 -2.37 5.33 6.03
N ARG A 169 -2.73 5.53 7.31
CA ARG A 169 -1.84 5.22 8.45
C ARG A 169 -1.68 3.72 8.64
N ASP A 170 -2.75 2.96 8.45
CA ASP A 170 -2.71 1.50 8.53
C ASP A 170 -1.84 0.93 7.41
N ASP A 171 -1.97 1.47 6.20
CA ASP A 171 -1.12 1.12 5.06
C ASP A 171 0.35 1.50 5.29
N LEU A 172 0.61 2.68 5.88
CA LEU A 172 1.96 3.08 6.28
C LEU A 172 2.54 2.16 7.35
N ALA A 173 1.77 1.81 8.39
CA ALA A 173 2.23 0.89 9.43
C ALA A 173 2.58 -0.48 8.84
N SER A 174 1.74 -0.98 7.93
CA SER A 174 2.04 -2.21 7.19
C SER A 174 3.30 -2.07 6.32
N GLY A 175 3.56 -0.89 5.73
CA GLY A 175 4.82 -0.61 5.03
C GLY A 175 6.03 -0.60 5.97
N GLU A 176 5.89 0.00 7.16
CA GLU A 176 6.92 0.01 8.20
C GLU A 176 7.23 -1.42 8.69
N ASP A 177 6.22 -2.29 8.79
CA ASP A 177 6.40 -3.71 9.13
C ASP A 177 7.20 -4.48 8.07
N GLU A 178 6.98 -4.21 6.78
CA GLU A 178 7.79 -4.82 5.70
C GLU A 178 9.25 -4.34 5.75
N VAL A 179 9.48 -3.05 6.04
CA VAL A 179 10.85 -2.52 6.24
C VAL A 179 11.51 -3.10 7.49
N ALA A 180 10.74 -3.30 8.56
CA ALA A 180 11.20 -3.97 9.78
C ALA A 180 11.53 -5.46 9.52
N TRP A 181 10.74 -6.15 8.71
CA TRP A 181 11.04 -7.51 8.26
C TRP A 181 12.34 -7.55 7.45
N PHE A 182 12.57 -6.57 6.56
CA PHE A 182 13.81 -6.46 5.80
C PHE A 182 15.01 -6.32 6.76
N ALA A 183 14.94 -5.41 7.72
CA ALA A 183 16.01 -5.15 8.68
C ALA A 183 16.27 -6.33 9.66
N ARG A 184 15.21 -6.94 10.19
CA ARG A 184 15.30 -7.91 11.30
C ARG A 184 15.18 -9.37 10.88
N GLY A 185 14.61 -9.63 9.70
CA GLY A 185 14.43 -10.97 9.15
C GLY A 185 15.46 -11.24 8.06
N LEU A 186 15.35 -10.52 6.94
CA LEU A 186 16.12 -10.80 5.74
C LEU A 186 17.63 -10.56 5.93
N ILE A 187 18.04 -9.43 6.50
CA ILE A 187 19.47 -9.14 6.70
C ILE A 187 20.16 -10.20 7.57
N PRO A 188 19.62 -10.59 8.75
CA PRO A 188 20.17 -11.69 9.53
C PRO A 188 20.17 -13.04 8.80
N GLU A 189 19.20 -13.30 7.93
CA GLU A 189 19.14 -14.52 7.11
C GLU A 189 20.25 -14.55 6.05
N LEU A 190 20.47 -13.45 5.34
CA LEU A 190 21.59 -13.30 4.41
C LEU A 190 22.94 -13.50 5.12
N ARG A 191 23.06 -13.00 6.36
CA ARG A 191 24.26 -13.15 7.18
C ARG A 191 24.56 -14.60 7.59
N ARG A 192 23.53 -15.45 7.70
CA ARG A 192 23.71 -16.88 8.02
C ARG A 192 24.24 -17.69 6.84
N GLN A 193 24.22 -17.12 5.63
CA GLN A 193 24.72 -17.81 4.45
C GLN A 193 26.26 -17.92 4.50
N PRO A 194 26.83 -19.10 4.21
CA PRO A 194 28.27 -19.35 4.33
C PRO A 194 29.10 -18.70 3.21
N SER A 195 28.49 -18.20 2.14
CA SER A 195 29.20 -17.55 1.04
C SER A 195 28.40 -16.43 0.38
N PRO A 196 29.06 -15.42 -0.24
CA PRO A 196 28.40 -14.35 -1.00
C PRO A 196 27.52 -14.86 -2.13
N ALA A 197 27.92 -15.93 -2.81
CA ALA A 197 27.12 -16.52 -3.89
C ALA A 197 25.79 -17.11 -3.36
N GLN A 198 25.80 -17.74 -2.19
CA GLN A 198 24.58 -18.26 -1.57
C GLN A 198 23.69 -17.13 -1.05
N ALA A 199 24.28 -16.08 -0.46
CA ALA A 199 23.56 -14.86 -0.08
C ALA A 199 22.92 -14.18 -1.31
N ALA A 200 23.60 -14.15 -2.46
CA ALA A 200 23.05 -13.61 -3.70
C ALA A 200 21.87 -14.44 -4.23
N GLY A 201 21.94 -15.76 -4.10
CA GLY A 201 20.82 -16.65 -4.41
C GLY A 201 19.58 -16.37 -3.54
N ALA A 202 19.77 -16.26 -2.22
CA ALA A 202 18.70 -15.92 -1.28
C ALA A 202 18.14 -14.51 -1.54
N TRP A 203 19.02 -13.54 -1.78
CA TRP A 203 18.64 -12.17 -2.11
C TRP A 203 17.79 -12.08 -3.38
N ASN A 204 18.14 -12.84 -4.43
CA ASN A 204 17.36 -12.82 -5.68
C ASN A 204 15.91 -13.25 -5.46
N VAL A 205 15.65 -14.22 -4.58
CA VAL A 205 14.29 -14.66 -4.23
C VAL A 205 13.52 -13.57 -3.50
N GLU A 206 14.16 -12.91 -2.53
CA GLU A 206 13.50 -11.94 -1.64
C GLU A 206 13.46 -10.52 -2.22
N SER A 207 14.30 -10.21 -3.21
CA SER A 207 14.41 -8.88 -3.82
C SER A 207 13.07 -8.39 -4.39
N SER A 208 12.26 -9.28 -4.95
CA SER A 208 10.93 -8.93 -5.46
C SER A 208 9.99 -8.41 -4.36
N ARG A 209 10.10 -8.95 -3.15
CA ARG A 209 9.32 -8.49 -2.00
C ARG A 209 9.79 -7.11 -1.53
N VAL A 210 11.10 -6.87 -1.51
CA VAL A 210 11.69 -5.56 -1.17
C VAL A 210 11.24 -4.49 -2.17
N VAL A 211 11.22 -4.79 -3.49
CA VAL A 211 10.71 -3.88 -4.52
C VAL A 211 9.22 -3.58 -4.31
N SER A 212 8.41 -4.59 -4.00
CA SER A 212 6.98 -4.37 -3.70
C SER A 212 6.77 -3.45 -2.49
N ALA A 213 7.60 -3.56 -1.45
CA ALA A 213 7.57 -2.65 -0.31
C ALA A 213 7.98 -1.21 -0.71
N GLU A 214 8.99 -1.04 -1.57
CA GLU A 214 9.41 0.25 -2.13
C GLU A 214 8.29 0.92 -2.95
N ASP A 215 7.60 0.14 -3.80
CA ASP A 215 6.47 0.61 -4.61
C ASP A 215 5.27 1.03 -3.74
N LYS A 216 4.97 0.25 -2.70
CA LYS A 216 3.92 0.59 -1.72
C LYS A 216 4.24 1.92 -1.01
N LEU A 217 5.49 2.13 -0.58
CA LEU A 217 5.92 3.39 0.03
C LEU A 217 5.86 4.56 -0.96
N THR A 218 6.14 4.33 -2.24
CA THR A 218 5.97 5.34 -3.30
C THR A 218 4.51 5.74 -3.48
N ALA A 219 3.59 4.77 -3.51
CA ALA A 219 2.16 5.03 -3.58
C ALA A 219 1.64 5.78 -2.34
N LEU A 220 2.19 5.47 -1.15
CA LEU A 220 1.87 6.16 0.10
C LEU A 220 2.36 7.61 0.12
N GLU A 221 3.55 7.87 -0.42
CA GLU A 221 4.06 9.23 -0.57
C GLU A 221 3.12 10.09 -1.44
N GLN A 222 2.70 9.57 -2.60
CA GLN A 222 1.83 10.28 -3.54
C GLN A 222 0.41 10.52 -2.98
N SER A 223 -0.06 9.66 -2.09
CA SER A 223 -1.40 9.72 -1.51
C SER A 223 -1.44 10.33 -0.11
N ALA A 224 -0.32 10.89 0.36
CA ALA A 224 -0.18 11.41 1.71
C ALA A 224 -1.20 12.51 2.04
N PRO A 225 -1.81 12.48 3.25
CA PRO A 225 -2.79 13.47 3.66
C PRO A 225 -2.21 14.84 4.05
N ASP A 226 -0.89 14.91 4.27
CA ASP A 226 -0.10 16.11 4.59
C ASP A 226 1.39 15.89 4.25
N GLU A 227 2.18 16.97 4.24
CA GLU A 227 3.59 16.95 3.83
C GLU A 227 4.47 16.15 4.81
N ALA A 228 4.14 16.16 6.10
CA ALA A 228 4.86 15.40 7.12
C ALA A 228 4.72 13.88 6.89
N ALA A 229 3.49 13.44 6.61
CA ALA A 229 3.17 12.08 6.20
C ALA A 229 3.91 11.68 4.91
N GLY A 230 3.91 12.55 3.90
CA GLY A 230 4.63 12.31 2.64
C GLY A 230 6.14 12.20 2.83
N THR A 231 6.72 13.09 3.64
CA THR A 231 8.14 13.07 3.97
C THR A 231 8.55 11.77 4.66
N ARG A 232 7.73 11.27 5.60
CA ARG A 232 7.99 9.99 6.29
C ARG A 232 8.03 8.81 5.31
N ALA A 233 7.03 8.69 4.43
CA ALA A 233 6.99 7.63 3.43
C ALA A 233 8.19 7.70 2.47
N ARG A 234 8.56 8.92 2.03
CA ARG A 234 9.73 9.18 1.20
C ARG A 234 11.03 8.74 1.87
N THR A 235 11.25 9.14 3.13
CA THR A 235 12.47 8.76 3.89
C THR A 235 12.61 7.24 4.01
N LEU A 236 11.51 6.53 4.30
CA LEU A 236 11.54 5.06 4.37
C LEU A 236 11.84 4.45 3.00
N ARG A 237 11.19 4.94 1.93
CA ARG A 237 11.44 4.46 0.57
C ARG A 237 12.90 4.65 0.18
N ASP A 238 13.45 5.83 0.42
CA ASP A 238 14.82 6.16 0.03
C ASP A 238 15.84 5.33 0.84
N ALA A 239 15.55 5.05 2.12
CA ALA A 239 16.35 4.14 2.93
C ALA A 239 16.32 2.69 2.41
N VAL A 240 15.15 2.18 2.02
CA VAL A 240 15.01 0.84 1.41
C VAL A 240 15.75 0.76 0.07
N ARG A 241 15.61 1.79 -0.78
CA ARG A 241 16.32 1.86 -2.06
C ARG A 241 17.83 1.88 -1.86
N ALA A 242 18.33 2.67 -0.91
CA ALA A 242 19.75 2.70 -0.57
C ALA A 242 20.24 1.35 -0.06
N ALA A 243 19.50 0.72 0.86
CA ALA A 243 19.84 -0.61 1.39
C ALA A 243 19.86 -1.69 0.29
N ARG A 244 18.92 -1.65 -0.65
CA ARG A 244 18.90 -2.55 -1.81
C ARG A 244 20.14 -2.38 -2.67
N SER A 245 20.48 -1.15 -3.05
CA SER A 245 21.68 -0.87 -3.85
C SER A 245 22.97 -1.23 -3.11
N ASP A 246 23.03 -1.01 -1.80
CA ASP A 246 24.17 -1.39 -0.96
C ASP A 246 24.34 -2.92 -0.94
N ILE A 247 23.26 -3.68 -0.77
CA ILE A 247 23.30 -5.15 -0.79
C ILE A 247 23.68 -5.67 -2.18
N GLU A 248 23.13 -5.11 -3.26
CA GLU A 248 23.48 -5.52 -4.63
C GLU A 248 24.97 -5.28 -4.92
N ASN A 249 25.50 -4.11 -4.54
CA ASN A 249 26.92 -3.79 -4.69
C ASN A 249 27.81 -4.66 -3.80
N LEU A 250 27.37 -4.92 -2.57
CA LEU A 250 28.04 -5.82 -1.63
C LEU A 250 28.13 -7.23 -2.22
N LEU A 251 27.03 -7.80 -2.68
CA LEU A 251 27.01 -9.16 -3.23
C LEU A 251 27.86 -9.31 -4.49
N ALA A 252 28.04 -8.23 -5.25
CA ALA A 252 28.90 -8.22 -6.43
C ALA A 252 30.40 -8.16 -6.11
N SER A 253 30.79 -7.59 -4.97
CA SER A 253 32.20 -7.21 -4.68
C SER A 253 32.76 -7.73 -3.36
N ALA A 254 31.92 -8.23 -2.45
CA ALA A 254 32.30 -8.59 -1.09
C ALA A 254 33.02 -9.93 -0.98
N THR A 255 33.85 -10.00 0.06
CA THR A 255 34.43 -11.25 0.52
C THR A 255 33.59 -11.84 1.66
N ALA A 256 33.71 -13.15 1.89
CA ALA A 256 33.02 -13.82 2.99
C ALA A 256 33.34 -13.23 4.38
N ILE A 257 34.51 -12.57 4.51
CA ILE A 257 34.97 -11.98 5.77
C ILE A 257 34.34 -10.60 6.02
N SER A 258 34.17 -9.76 4.99
CA SER A 258 33.65 -8.39 5.14
C SER A 258 32.13 -8.31 5.15
N MET A 259 31.46 -9.23 4.44
CA MET A 259 30.01 -9.22 4.23
C MET A 259 29.18 -9.08 5.52
N PRO A 260 29.42 -9.83 6.62
CA PRO A 260 28.58 -9.72 7.82
C PRO A 260 28.56 -8.31 8.41
N ARG A 261 29.72 -7.64 8.45
CA ARG A 261 29.87 -6.29 9.01
C ARG A 261 29.14 -5.25 8.16
N GLU A 262 29.20 -5.40 6.84
CA GLU A 262 28.55 -4.48 5.91
C GLU A 262 27.02 -4.66 5.94
N LEU A 263 26.53 -5.91 6.02
CA LEU A 263 25.11 -6.21 6.23
C LEU A 263 24.58 -5.63 7.56
N ASP A 264 25.34 -5.74 8.64
CA ASP A 264 24.96 -5.15 9.94
C ASP A 264 24.86 -3.61 9.83
N ALA A 265 25.73 -2.96 9.05
CA ALA A 265 25.65 -1.52 8.81
C ALA A 265 24.41 -1.12 8.01
N VAL A 266 24.02 -1.91 7.00
CA VAL A 266 22.77 -1.71 6.25
C VAL A 266 21.55 -1.87 7.17
N GLY A 267 21.54 -2.91 8.01
CA GLY A 267 20.48 -3.13 8.99
C GLY A 267 20.34 -1.97 9.98
N ALA A 268 21.45 -1.46 10.49
CA ALA A 268 21.45 -0.32 11.41
C ALA A 268 20.88 0.96 10.77
N ARG A 269 21.15 1.23 9.49
CA ARG A 269 20.59 2.38 8.77
C ARG A 269 19.07 2.25 8.58
N LEU A 270 18.57 1.06 8.26
CA LEU A 270 17.13 0.80 8.15
C LEU A 270 16.43 0.97 9.51
N GLU A 271 17.01 0.45 10.59
CA GLU A 271 16.48 0.64 11.95
C GLU A 271 16.49 2.11 12.39
N GLN A 272 17.54 2.85 12.03
CA GLN A 272 17.59 4.28 12.28
C GLN A 272 16.47 5.02 11.52
N ALA A 273 16.23 4.66 10.25
CA ALA A 273 15.13 5.23 9.48
C ALA A 273 13.77 4.91 10.11
N LEU A 274 13.56 3.67 10.56
CA LEU A 274 12.35 3.26 11.29
C LEU A 274 12.16 4.05 12.60
N GLY A 275 13.24 4.31 13.33
CA GLY A 275 13.22 5.02 14.61
C GLY A 275 13.06 6.55 14.53
N GLN A 276 13.13 7.16 13.35
CA GLN A 276 12.99 8.62 13.23
C GLN A 276 11.59 9.08 13.67
N PRO A 277 11.49 10.04 14.61
CA PRO A 277 10.20 10.57 15.04
C PRO A 277 9.44 11.19 13.87
N ARG A 278 8.10 11.03 13.85
CA ARG A 278 7.28 11.83 12.93
C ARG A 278 7.56 13.30 13.22
N PRO A 279 7.87 14.13 12.21
CA PRO A 279 8.10 15.54 12.44
C PRO A 279 6.84 16.10 13.11
N ALA A 280 6.99 16.55 14.36
CA ALA A 280 5.90 17.19 15.07
C ALA A 280 5.48 18.40 14.24
N THR A 281 4.19 18.53 13.94
CA THR A 281 3.64 19.72 13.29
C THR A 281 4.13 20.93 14.06
N THR A 282 5.06 21.67 13.48
CA THR A 282 5.55 22.92 14.01
C THR A 282 4.32 23.78 14.21
N THR A 283 3.94 23.97 15.47
CA THR A 283 2.88 24.92 15.80
C THR A 283 3.37 26.26 15.27
N PRO A 284 2.66 26.90 14.33
CA PRO A 284 3.11 28.16 13.76
C PRO A 284 3.39 29.14 14.90
N PRO A 285 4.51 29.89 14.85
CA PRO A 285 4.84 30.84 15.90
C PRO A 285 3.65 31.78 16.10
N ALA A 286 3.22 31.93 17.36
CA ALA A 286 2.11 32.80 17.71
C ALA A 286 2.36 34.19 17.09
N PRO A 287 1.36 34.78 16.41
CA PRO A 287 1.54 36.10 15.82
C PRO A 287 1.94 37.10 16.92
N PRO A 288 2.88 38.02 16.64
CA PRO A 288 3.27 39.03 17.62
C PRO A 288 2.02 39.81 18.03
N GLY A 289 1.71 39.79 19.33
CA GLY A 289 0.58 40.52 19.88
C GLY A 289 0.68 42.01 19.57
N PRO A 290 -0.45 42.70 19.33
CA PRO A 290 -0.44 44.14 19.10
C PRO A 290 0.11 44.85 20.35
N ARG A 291 1.06 45.77 20.12
CA ARG A 291 1.60 46.68 21.13
C ARG A 291 0.66 47.86 21.36
#